data_AF-A0A924W783-F1
#
_entry.id   AF-A0A924W783-F1
#
_cell.length_a   1.000
_cell.length_b   1.000
_cell.length_c   1.000
_cell.angle_alpha   90.00
_cell.angle_beta   90.00
_cell.angle_gamma   90.00
#
_symmetry.space_group_name_H-M   'P 1'
#
loop_
_entity.id
_entity.type
_entity.pdbx_description
1 polymer ?
#
loop_
_entity_poly.entity_id
_entity_poly.type
_entity_poly.pdbx_seq_one_letter_code
_entity_poly.pdbx_strand_id
1 'polypeptide(L)'
;ADRIWRALGDTSTDENFYTKRTILSGVLASTYARWFSDDSPDHEATWAFLDARIENVMQFEKFKARLKPLSERVQSAVGIAARFRYR
;
A
#
# COMPACT_ATOMS: atom_id res chain seq x y z
N ALA A 1 -0.41 -13.44 6.41
CA ALA A 1 0.30 -12.53 5.50
C ALA A 1 1.65 -13.07 5.02
N ASP A 2 2.61 -13.41 5.90
CA ASP A 2 3.96 -13.84 5.49
C ASP A 2 3.95 -15.05 4.52
N ARG A 3 3.21 -16.11 4.86
CA ARG A 3 3.08 -17.30 4.00
C ARG A 3 2.53 -16.98 2.61
N ILE A 4 1.57 -16.06 2.50
CA ILE A 4 0.97 -15.66 1.23
C ILE A 4 2.02 -14.97 0.37
N TRP A 5 2.74 -13.99 0.91
CA TRP A 5 3.79 -13.29 0.17
C TRP A 5 4.94 -14.21 -0.24
N ARG A 6 5.36 -15.14 0.63
CA ARG A 6 6.37 -16.16 0.27
C ARG A 6 5.88 -17.08 -0.84
N ALA A 7 4.61 -17.52 -0.80
CA ALA A 7 4.02 -18.33 -1.86
C ALA A 7 3.93 -17.58 -3.20
N LEU A 8 3.79 -16.25 -3.16
CA LEU A 8 3.84 -15.36 -4.32
C LEU A 8 5.27 -14.99 -4.77
N GLY A 9 6.31 -15.58 -4.14
CA GLY A 9 7.71 -15.35 -4.51
C GLY A 9 8.32 -14.04 -4.00
N ASP A 10 7.74 -13.40 -2.97
CA ASP A 10 8.32 -12.20 -2.36
C ASP A 10 9.69 -12.48 -1.73
N THR A 11 10.72 -11.80 -2.22
CA THR A 11 12.11 -11.85 -1.69
C THR A 11 12.53 -10.54 -1.00
N SER A 12 11.58 -9.64 -0.71
CA SER A 12 11.90 -8.37 -0.05
C SER A 12 12.54 -8.61 1.33
N THR A 13 13.61 -7.88 1.62
CA THR A 13 14.29 -7.87 2.94
C THR A 13 14.44 -6.46 3.52
N ASP A 14 13.95 -5.47 2.77
CA ASP A 14 13.97 -4.04 3.06
C ASP A 14 12.63 -3.59 3.68
N GLU A 15 12.37 -2.29 3.73
CA GLU A 15 11.10 -1.75 4.24
C GLU A 15 9.86 -2.38 3.56
N ASN A 16 9.97 -2.78 2.28
CA ASN A 16 8.87 -3.43 1.58
C ASN A 16 8.46 -4.75 2.23
N PHE A 17 9.38 -5.46 2.91
CA PHE A 17 9.06 -6.69 3.64
C PHE A 17 7.93 -6.45 4.66
N TYR A 18 8.08 -5.41 5.48
CA TYR A 18 7.11 -5.04 6.51
C TYR A 18 5.87 -4.39 5.90
N THR A 19 6.05 -3.41 5.01
CA THR A 19 4.92 -2.68 4.42
C THR A 19 3.94 -3.60 3.69
N LYS A 20 4.43 -4.52 2.84
CA LYS A 20 3.58 -5.50 2.14
C LYS A 20 2.79 -6.39 3.10
N ARG A 21 3.40 -6.84 4.19
CA ARG A 21 2.76 -7.71 5.19
C ARG A 21 1.73 -6.96 6.02
N THR A 22 2.04 -5.73 6.41
CA THR A 22 1.12 -4.86 7.16
C THR A 22 -0.12 -4.55 6.32
N ILE A 23 0.06 -4.13 5.07
CA ILE A 23 -1.05 -3.85 4.15
C ILE A 23 -1.92 -5.10 3.95
N LEU A 24 -1.31 -6.23 3.61
CA LEU A 24 -2.06 -7.48 3.40
C LEU A 24 -2.81 -7.92 4.67
N SER A 25 -2.20 -7.75 5.85
CA SER A 25 -2.86 -8.06 7.12
C SER A 25 -4.07 -7.17 7.36
N GLY A 26 -4.00 -5.88 7.02
CA GLY A 26 -5.13 -4.95 7.10
C GLY A 26 -6.27 -5.31 6.15
N VAL A 27 -5.95 -5.67 4.90
CA VAL A 27 -6.95 -6.14 3.92
C VAL A 27 -7.64 -7.40 4.43
N LEU A 28 -6.88 -8.40 4.89
CA LEU A 28 -7.44 -9.65 5.40
C LEU A 28 -8.29 -9.43 6.65
N ALA A 29 -7.78 -8.69 7.64
CA ALA A 29 -8.49 -8.45 8.90
C ALA A 29 -9.83 -7.72 8.66
N SER A 30 -9.84 -6.70 7.81
CA SER A 30 -11.09 -5.99 7.48
C SER A 30 -12.05 -6.85 6.65
N THR A 31 -11.54 -7.70 5.75
CA THR A 31 -12.36 -8.66 4.98
C THR A 31 -12.99 -9.71 5.89
N TYR A 32 -12.23 -10.27 6.84
CA TYR A 32 -12.77 -11.19 7.84
C TYR A 32 -13.83 -10.54 8.72
N ALA A 33 -13.61 -9.29 9.14
CA ALA A 33 -14.61 -8.55 9.91
C ALA A 33 -15.91 -8.34 9.12
N ARG A 34 -15.83 -8.06 7.81
CA ARG A 34 -17.00 -7.95 6.92
C ARG A 34 -17.73 -9.28 6.75
N TRP A 35 -16.97 -10.37 6.64
CA TRP A 35 -17.50 -11.72 6.45
C TRP A 35 -18.36 -12.19 7.62
N PHE A 36 -18.03 -11.81 8.85
CA PHE A 36 -18.81 -12.20 10.03
C PHE A 36 -20.26 -11.71 10.04
N SER A 37 -20.59 -10.70 9.24
CA SER A 37 -21.94 -10.14 9.11
C SER A 37 -22.46 -10.23 7.67
N ASP A 38 -21.97 -11.19 6.89
CA ASP A 38 -22.36 -11.35 5.49
C ASP A 38 -23.31 -12.54 5.27
N ASP A 39 -24.60 -12.22 5.20
CA ASP A 39 -25.68 -13.16 4.88
C ASP A 39 -26.03 -13.20 3.38
N SER A 40 -25.24 -12.56 2.52
CA SER A 40 -25.47 -12.60 1.07
C SER A 40 -25.17 -13.99 0.48
N PRO A 41 -25.86 -14.40 -0.61
CA PRO A 41 -25.58 -15.66 -1.29
C PRO A 41 -24.10 -15.77 -1.66
N ASP A 42 -23.48 -16.91 -1.34
CA ASP A 42 -22.06 -17.20 -1.60
C ASP A 42 -21.06 -16.13 -1.08
N HIS A 43 -21.50 -15.30 -0.11
CA HIS A 43 -20.74 -14.17 0.43
C HIS A 43 -20.31 -13.13 -0.62
N GLU A 44 -21.14 -12.90 -1.65
CA GLU A 44 -20.85 -11.94 -2.73
C GLU A 44 -20.48 -10.54 -2.21
N ALA A 45 -21.09 -10.09 -1.11
CA ALA A 45 -20.81 -8.78 -0.55
C ALA A 45 -19.42 -8.70 0.11
N THR A 46 -18.93 -9.79 0.67
CA THR A 46 -17.54 -9.91 1.18
C THR A 46 -16.54 -9.92 0.02
N TRP A 47 -16.84 -10.63 -1.07
CA TRP A 47 -15.99 -10.64 -2.25
C TRP A 47 -15.86 -9.24 -2.88
N ALA A 48 -16.99 -8.55 -3.06
CA ALA A 48 -17.00 -7.17 -3.54
C ALA A 48 -16.24 -6.22 -2.60
N PHE A 49 -16.34 -6.43 -1.28
CA PHE A 49 -15.58 -5.67 -0.31
C PHE A 49 -14.06 -5.91 -0.44
N LEU A 50 -13.64 -7.17 -0.59
CA LEU A 50 -12.24 -7.53 -0.78
C LEU A 50 -11.66 -6.86 -2.04
N ASP A 51 -12.38 -6.93 -3.15
CA ASP A 51 -11.97 -6.28 -4.41
C ASP A 51 -11.79 -4.77 -4.22
N ALA A 52 -12.72 -4.11 -3.53
CA ALA A 52 -12.61 -2.69 -3.20
C ALA A 52 -11.42 -2.37 -2.27
N ARG A 53 -10.99 -3.31 -1.41
CA ARG A 53 -9.79 -3.13 -0.57
C ARG A 53 -8.51 -3.31 -1.38
N ILE A 54 -8.49 -4.25 -2.32
CA ILE A 54 -7.35 -4.43 -3.23
C ILE A 54 -7.21 -3.18 -4.12
N GLU A 55 -8.30 -2.65 -4.66
CA GLU A 55 -8.26 -1.42 -5.47
C GLU A 55 -7.74 -0.22 -4.66
N ASN A 56 -8.17 -0.07 -3.40
CA ASN A 56 -7.63 0.99 -2.53
C ASN A 56 -6.10 0.91 -2.37
N VAL A 57 -5.54 -0.30 -2.24
CA VAL A 57 -4.08 -0.48 -2.18
C VAL A 57 -3.43 -0.02 -3.47
N MET A 58 -4.00 -0.36 -4.62
CA MET A 58 -3.49 0.07 -5.92
C MET A 58 -3.55 1.59 -6.10
N GLN A 59 -4.62 2.24 -5.61
CA GLN A 59 -4.76 3.70 -5.61
C GLN A 59 -3.70 4.36 -4.72
N PHE A 60 -3.45 3.81 -3.54
CA PHE A 60 -2.42 4.30 -2.64
C PHE A 60 -1.02 4.22 -3.28
N GLU A 61 -0.68 3.11 -3.94
CA GLU A 61 0.61 2.97 -4.64
C GLU A 61 0.72 3.95 -5.82
N LYS A 62 -0.36 4.14 -6.60
CA LYS A 62 -0.41 5.16 -7.67
C LYS A 62 -0.19 6.57 -7.11
N PHE A 63 -0.82 6.89 -5.98
CA PHE A 63 -0.66 8.18 -5.31
C PHE A 63 0.79 8.41 -4.83
N LYS A 64 1.38 7.41 -4.17
CA LYS A 64 2.79 7.44 -3.74
C LYS A 64 3.75 7.64 -4.91
N ALA A 65 3.51 6.93 -6.03
CA ALA A 65 4.30 7.09 -7.24
C ALA A 65 4.22 8.51 -7.83
N ARG A 66 3.06 9.18 -7.75
CA ARG A 66 2.88 10.58 -8.19
C ARG A 66 3.60 11.59 -7.28
N LEU A 67 3.74 11.32 -5.98
CA LEU A 67 4.41 12.21 -5.04
C LEU A 67 5.94 12.12 -5.10
N LYS A 68 6.49 10.96 -5.48
CA LYS A 68 7.94 10.77 -5.61
C LYS A 68 8.64 11.85 -6.46
N PRO A 69 8.21 12.16 -7.70
CA PRO A 69 8.85 13.20 -8.51
C PRO A 69 8.69 14.61 -7.94
N LEU A 70 7.60 14.87 -7.20
CA LEU A 70 7.41 16.16 -6.53
C LEU A 70 8.44 16.35 -5.42
N SER A 71 8.69 15.29 -4.63
CA SER A 71 9.68 15.33 -3.55
C SER A 71 11.10 15.54 -4.06
N GLU A 72 11.47 14.91 -5.18
CA GLU A 72 12.78 15.07 -5.82
C GLU A 72 12.97 16.50 -6.34
N ARG A 73 11.91 17.12 -6.88
CA ARG A 73 11.92 18.52 -7.33
C ARG A 73 12.04 19.51 -6.18
N VAL A 74 11.37 19.27 -5.06
CA VAL A 74 11.48 20.10 -3.86
C VAL A 74 12.88 19.99 -3.26
N GLN A 75 13.44 18.78 -3.13
CA GLN A 75 14.79 18.56 -2.59
C GLN A 75 15.85 19.24 -3.45
N SER A 76 15.75 19.17 -4.78
CA SER A 76 16.70 19.85 -5.68
C SER A 76 16.59 21.37 -5.58
N ALA A 77 15.37 21.93 -5.52
CA ALA A 77 15.17 23.37 -5.35
C ALA A 77 15.71 23.89 -4.00
N VAL A 78 15.43 23.17 -2.90
CA VAL A 78 15.97 23.50 -1.56
C VAL A 78 17.50 23.39 -1.55
N GLY A 79 18.06 22.34 -2.17
CA GLY A 79 19.50 22.17 -2.29
C GLY A 79 20.18 23.27 -3.11
N ILE A 80 19.51 23.81 -4.13
CA ILE A 80 19.99 24.97 -4.89
C ILE A 80 19.94 26.24 -4.02
N ALA A 81 18.82 26.50 -3.35
CA ALA A 81 18.68 27.67 -2.48
C ALA A 81 19.68 27.68 -1.30
N ALA A 82 19.96 26.50 -0.73
CA ALA A 82 20.97 26.34 0.32
C ALA A 82 22.38 26.70 -0.17
N ARG A 83 22.74 26.36 -1.42
CA ARG A 83 24.05 26.72 -1.99
C ARG A 83 24.21 28.24 -2.20
N PHE A 84 23.11 28.95 -2.45
CA PHE A 84 23.14 30.41 -2.55
C PHE A 84 23.29 31.13 -1.20
N ARG A 85 22.99 30.46 -0.08
CA ARG A 85 23.07 31.05 1.26
C ARG A 85 24.48 31.02 1.88
N TYR A 86 25.40 30.22 1.34
CA TYR A 86 26.78 30.07 1.85
C TYR A 86 27.84 30.69 0.93
N ARG A 87 27.47 31.69 0.14
CA ARG A 87 28.38 32.47 -0.69
C ARG A 87 28.41 33.93 -0.28
#